data_AF-A0A8J5G914-F1
#
_entry.id   AF-A0A8J5G914-F1
#
_cell.length_a   1.000
_cell.length_b   1.000
_cell.length_c   1.000
_cell.angle_alpha   90.00
_cell.angle_beta   90.00
_cell.angle_gamma   90.00
#
_symmetry.space_group_name_H-M   'P 1'
#
loop_
_entity.id
_entity.type
_entity.pdbx_description
1 polymer ?
#
loop_
_entity_poly.entity_id
_entity_poly.type
_entity_poly.pdbx_seq_one_letter_code
_entity_poly.pdbx_strand_id
1 'polypeptide(L)'
;MTSSSPSKSSMASSSHLLLIALLLPALPAFSNAGKIAVYWGQNGYEGTLAEACNTDLYGYVILAFLTTFGNGQTPVLNLAGHCDPPSGT
;
A
#
# COMPACT_ATOMS: atom_id res chain seq x y z
N MET A 1 -47.99 -32.50 3.33
CA MET A 1 -47.79 -31.33 4.22
C MET A 1 -46.31 -30.97 4.23
N THR A 2 -45.85 -30.18 3.27
CA THR A 2 -44.55 -29.52 3.36
C THR A 2 -44.81 -28.04 3.09
N SER A 3 -45.00 -27.30 4.18
CA SER A 3 -45.13 -25.84 4.13
C SER A 3 -43.73 -25.27 3.93
N SER A 4 -43.47 -24.75 2.73
CA SER A 4 -42.32 -23.89 2.48
C SER A 4 -42.61 -22.51 3.09
N SER A 5 -41.84 -22.14 4.11
CA SER A 5 -41.87 -20.77 4.66
C SER A 5 -41.27 -19.80 3.65
N PRO A 6 -41.93 -18.68 3.32
CA PRO A 6 -41.31 -17.64 2.51
C PRO A 6 -40.30 -16.87 3.37
N SER A 7 -39.06 -16.81 2.88
CA SER A 7 -38.01 -15.92 3.41
C SER A 7 -38.48 -14.47 3.34
N LYS A 8 -38.53 -13.77 4.48
CA LYS A 8 -38.79 -12.33 4.52
C LYS A 8 -37.57 -11.59 3.98
N SER A 9 -37.66 -11.12 2.74
CA SER A 9 -36.72 -10.13 2.21
C SER A 9 -36.95 -8.80 2.93
N SER A 10 -36.00 -8.39 3.75
CA SER A 10 -35.98 -7.08 4.39
C SER A 10 -35.72 -6.01 3.32
N MET A 11 -36.76 -5.32 2.87
CA MET A 11 -36.65 -4.12 2.03
C MET A 11 -36.15 -2.95 2.88
N ALA A 12 -34.87 -2.63 2.75
CA ALA A 12 -34.38 -1.33 3.23
C ALA A 12 -35.17 -0.22 2.53
N SER A 13 -35.80 0.67 3.29
CA SER A 13 -36.62 1.76 2.75
C SER A 13 -35.78 2.65 1.82
N SER A 14 -36.32 2.98 0.64
CA SER A 14 -35.68 3.80 -0.40
C SER A 14 -35.09 5.12 0.15
N SER A 15 -35.76 5.73 1.13
CA SER A 15 -35.30 6.94 1.81
C SER A 15 -34.00 6.74 2.62
N HIS A 16 -33.82 5.56 3.23
CA HIS A 16 -32.58 5.23 3.94
C HIS A 16 -31.43 4.95 2.97
N LEU A 17 -31.71 4.32 1.83
CA LEU A 17 -30.72 4.09 0.77
C LEU A 17 -30.21 5.43 0.19
N LEU A 18 -31.11 6.39 -0.04
CA LEU A 18 -30.74 7.75 -0.47
C LEU A 18 -29.90 8.48 0.60
N LEU A 19 -30.27 8.36 1.87
CA LEU A 19 -29.51 8.99 2.96
C LEU A 19 -28.09 8.41 3.09
N ILE A 20 -27.95 7.09 3.00
CA ILE A 20 -26.65 6.40 3.03
C ILE A 20 -25.80 6.82 1.83
N ALA A 21 -26.38 6.88 0.63
CA ALA A 21 -25.69 7.34 -0.57
C ALA A 21 -25.19 8.79 -0.45
N LEU A 22 -25.94 9.66 0.25
CA LEU A 22 -25.54 11.05 0.50
C LEU A 22 -24.42 11.18 1.54
N LEU A 23 -24.40 10.29 2.54
CA LEU A 23 -23.47 10.35 3.68
C LEU A 23 -22.16 9.60 3.44
N LEU A 24 -22.16 8.56 2.60
CA LEU A 24 -20.98 7.75 2.27
C LEU A 24 -19.75 8.57 1.80
N PRO A 25 -19.91 9.59 0.93
CA PRO A 25 -18.79 10.40 0.44
C PRO A 25 -18.14 11.29 1.51
N ALA A 26 -18.83 11.52 2.64
CA ALA A 26 -18.30 12.36 3.73
C ALA A 26 -17.33 11.58 4.64
N LEU A 27 -17.42 10.25 4.67
CA LEU A 27 -16.60 9.37 5.53
C LEU A 27 -15.07 9.52 5.36
N PRO A 28 -14.50 9.69 4.15
CA PRO A 28 -13.06 9.81 3.97
C PRO A 28 -12.46 11.02 4.69
N ALA A 29 -13.18 12.13 4.75
CA ALA A 29 -12.74 13.37 5.39
C ALA A 29 -12.58 13.24 6.93
N PHE A 30 -13.25 12.26 7.54
CA PHE A 30 -13.16 11.95 8.97
C PHE A 30 -12.27 10.74 9.26
N SER A 31 -11.69 10.12 8.23
CA SER A 31 -10.81 8.96 8.39
C SER A 31 -9.35 9.40 8.46
N ASN A 32 -8.63 8.91 9.47
CA ASN A 32 -7.17 9.04 9.52
C ASN A 32 -6.56 7.82 8.82
N ALA A 33 -6.45 7.88 7.50
CA ALA A 33 -5.71 6.87 6.76
C ALA A 33 -4.21 6.98 7.08
N GLY A 34 -3.57 5.84 7.37
CA GLY A 34 -2.12 5.77 7.53
C GLY A 34 -1.39 6.06 6.21
N LYS A 35 -0.07 6.16 6.28
CA LYS A 35 0.79 6.28 5.09
C LYS A 35 1.22 4.90 4.60
N ILE A 36 1.32 4.73 3.29
CA ILE A 36 1.83 3.52 2.67
C ILE A 36 3.37 3.56 2.71
N ALA A 37 3.98 2.44 3.10
CA ALA A 37 5.42 2.21 2.99
C ALA A 37 5.69 1.13 1.93
N VAL A 38 6.74 1.32 1.14
CA VAL A 38 7.14 0.36 0.09
C VAL A 38 8.64 0.04 0.22
N TYR A 39 9.03 -1.19 -0.11
CA TYR A 39 10.43 -1.54 -0.29
C TYR A 39 10.83 -1.27 -1.74
N TRP A 40 12.00 -0.65 -1.93
CA TRP A 40 12.58 -0.34 -3.23
C TRP A 40 14.06 -0.76 -3.23
N GLY A 41 14.54 -1.28 -4.35
CA GLY A 41 15.97 -1.54 -4.58
C GLY A 41 16.29 -2.95 -5.03
N GLN A 42 15.35 -3.90 -4.99
CA GLN A 42 15.65 -5.31 -5.28
C GLN A 42 15.26 -5.77 -6.69
N ASN A 43 14.73 -4.87 -7.53
CA ASN A 43 14.40 -5.16 -8.92
C ASN A 43 14.81 -3.99 -9.82
N GLY A 44 15.81 -4.19 -10.69
CA GLY A 44 16.29 -3.15 -11.61
C GLY A 44 15.25 -2.62 -12.62
N TYR A 45 14.07 -3.25 -12.70
CA TYR A 45 12.95 -2.81 -13.55
C TYR A 45 11.82 -2.10 -12.77
N GLU A 46 12.00 -1.82 -11.47
CA GLU A 46 10.98 -1.17 -10.63
C GLU A 46 10.94 0.37 -10.75
N GLY A 47 11.74 0.92 -11.67
CA GLY A 47 11.95 2.36 -11.81
C GLY A 47 12.96 2.91 -10.80
N THR A 48 13.37 4.15 -11.01
CA THR A 48 14.30 4.87 -10.14
C THR A 48 13.65 5.21 -8.78
N LEU A 49 14.49 5.44 -7.78
CA LEU A 49 14.03 5.92 -6.47
C LEU A 49 13.26 7.25 -6.59
N ALA A 50 13.69 8.14 -7.49
CA ALA A 50 13.01 9.40 -7.75
C ALA A 50 11.60 9.19 -8.32
N GLU A 51 11.42 8.25 -9.25
CA GLU A 51 10.10 7.89 -9.77
C GLU A 51 9.20 7.33 -8.66
N ALA A 52 9.71 6.44 -7.80
CA ALA A 52 8.96 5.92 -6.66
C ALA A 52 8.48 7.04 -5.72
N CYS A 53 9.36 7.99 -5.37
CA CYS A 53 9.01 9.15 -4.54
C CYS A 53 7.98 10.07 -5.21
N ASN A 54 8.07 10.27 -6.53
CA ASN A 54 7.20 11.17 -7.28
C ASN A 54 5.82 10.56 -7.61
N THR A 55 5.54 9.33 -7.21
CA THR A 55 4.21 8.72 -7.42
C THR A 55 3.11 9.33 -6.54
N ASP A 56 3.48 10.01 -5.45
CA ASP A 56 2.58 10.43 -4.36
C ASP A 56 1.80 9.27 -3.68
N LEU A 57 2.13 8.01 -4.00
CA LEU A 57 1.48 6.83 -3.42
C LEU A 57 2.05 6.48 -2.04
N TYR A 58 3.34 6.77 -1.83
CA TYR A 58 4.09 6.28 -0.68
C TYR A 58 4.46 7.43 0.26
N GLY A 59 4.14 7.30 1.54
CA GLY A 59 4.68 8.20 2.55
C GLY A 59 6.08 7.80 3.01
N TYR A 60 6.49 6.56 2.76
CA TYR A 60 7.82 6.05 3.07
C TYR A 60 8.33 5.11 1.97
N VAL A 61 9.58 5.28 1.58
CA VAL A 61 10.29 4.35 0.69
C VAL A 61 11.47 3.77 1.46
N ILE A 62 11.48 2.44 1.63
CA ILE A 62 12.46 1.70 2.41
C ILE A 62 13.48 1.10 1.44
N LEU A 63 14.74 1.54 1.55
CA LEU A 63 15.82 1.02 0.71
C LEU A 63 16.17 -0.42 1.11
N ALA A 64 16.16 -1.31 0.14
CA ALA A 64 16.35 -2.74 0.28
C ALA A 64 17.50 -3.20 -0.63
N PHE A 65 18.59 -3.79 -0.12
CA PHE A 65 18.95 -3.99 1.31
C PHE A 65 20.45 -3.84 1.59
N LEU A 66 20.78 -3.53 2.86
CA LEU A 66 22.11 -3.84 3.40
C LEU A 66 22.20 -5.35 3.68
N THR A 67 22.71 -6.12 2.72
CA THR A 67 22.67 -7.59 2.75
C THR A 67 23.77 -8.20 3.62
N THR A 68 24.88 -7.48 3.81
CA THR A 68 26.01 -7.93 4.62
C THR A 68 26.29 -6.89 5.71
N PHE A 69 26.29 -7.32 6.96
CA PHE A 69 26.64 -6.49 8.11
C PHE A 69 27.05 -7.35 9.33
N GLY A 70 27.68 -6.73 10.33
CA GLY A 70 28.04 -7.36 11.60
C GLY A 70 29.30 -8.25 11.55
N ASN A 71 29.76 -8.69 12.72
CA ASN A 71 30.91 -9.60 12.90
C ASN A 71 32.21 -9.15 12.18
N GLY A 72 32.49 -7.85 12.16
CA GLY A 72 33.69 -7.28 11.52
C GLY A 72 33.67 -7.30 9.99
N GLN A 73 32.55 -7.67 9.36
CA GLN A 73 32.42 -7.64 7.91
C GLN A 73 32.29 -6.20 7.39
N THR A 74 32.86 -5.93 6.22
CA THR A 74 32.59 -4.71 5.47
C THR A 74 31.11 -4.69 5.06
N PRO A 75 30.34 -3.65 5.42
CA PRO A 75 28.93 -3.58 5.04
C PRO A 75 28.73 -3.56 3.53
N VAL A 76 27.74 -4.30 3.03
CA VAL A 76 27.40 -4.34 1.60
C VAL A 76 25.96 -3.91 1.42
N LEU A 77 25.76 -2.78 0.77
CA LEU A 77 24.48 -2.39 0.19
C LEU A 77 24.32 -3.18 -1.13
N ASN A 78 23.15 -3.73 -1.38
CA ASN A 78 22.79 -4.35 -2.64
C ASN A 78 21.47 -3.71 -3.09
N LEU A 79 21.51 -3.05 -4.25
CA LEU A 79 20.32 -2.47 -4.89
C LEU A 79 20.07 -3.19 -6.23
N ALA A 80 20.27 -4.50 -6.25
CA ALA A 80 20.12 -5.35 -7.42
C ALA A 80 20.75 -4.75 -8.68
N GLY A 81 19.94 -4.50 -9.71
CA GLY A 81 20.37 -3.95 -10.99
C GLY A 81 20.40 -2.42 -11.07
N HIS A 82 20.16 -1.69 -9.97
CA HIS A 82 20.08 -0.21 -10.00
C HIS A 82 21.45 0.46 -10.08
N CYS A 83 22.43 -0.02 -9.32
CA CYS A 83 23.79 0.48 -9.32
C CYS A 83 24.75 -0.52 -8.66
N ASP A 84 26.05 -0.32 -8.85
CA ASP A 84 27.11 -1.07 -8.15
C ASP A 84 27.67 -0.22 -6.98
N PRO A 85 27.19 -0.40 -5.74
CA PRO A 85 27.53 0.46 -4.59
C PRO A 85 28.99 0.46 -4.10
N PRO A 86 29.87 -0.53 -4.36
CA PRO A 86 31.30 -0.43 -4.00
C PRO A 86 32.03 0.74 -4.68
N SER A 87 31.41 1.39 -5.67
CA SER A 87 32.06 2.36 -6.54
C SER A 87 32.26 3.75 -5.92
N GLY A 88 31.49 4.14 -4.89
CA GLY A 88 31.64 5.46 -4.26
C GLY A 88 31.58 6.66 -5.23
N THR A 89 30.92 6.49 -6.38
CA THR A 89 30.71 7.53 -7.41
C THR A 89 29.24 7.68 -7.69
#